data_AF-A0A930F8Q7-F1
#
_entry.id   AF-A0A930F8Q7-F1
#
_cell.length_a   1.000
_cell.length_b   1.000
_cell.length_c   1.000
_cell.angle_alpha   90.00
_cell.angle_beta   90.00
_cell.angle_gamma   90.00
#
_symmetry.space_group_name_H-M   'P 1'
#
loop_
_entity.id
_entity.type
_entity.pdbx_description
1 polymer ?
#
loop_
_entity_poly.entity_id
_entity_poly.type
_entity_poly.pdbx_seq_one_letter_code
_entity_poly.pdbx_strand_id
1 'polypeptide(L)'
;IYPVAEMKDAGINPTSDCTIVTVNDIPSEITAVLNGQVDAAFVFEGARYVFQKKFEGTNDLFKELKVLYLTKGDIPNDAIAVLPTMDEQLQQKIKEVFLNMNQDEAAKDAMSLWNHTGYVEADEKAYDTMSNYIEKAAQ
;
A
#
# COMPACT_ATOMS: atom_id res chain seq x y z
N ILE A 1 -8.37 -0.13 5.59
CA ILE A 1 -8.84 -1.42 6.16
C ILE A 1 -8.06 -1.74 7.42
N TYR A 2 -6.74 -1.98 7.33
CA TYR A 2 -5.93 -2.39 8.49
C TYR A 2 -5.98 -1.42 9.68
N PRO A 3 -5.77 -0.10 9.50
CA PRO A 3 -5.88 0.85 10.62
C PRO A 3 -7.28 0.87 11.24
N VAL A 4 -8.33 0.79 10.42
CA VAL A 4 -9.72 0.77 10.89
C VAL A 4 -10.00 -0.45 11.77
N ALA A 5 -9.57 -1.64 11.35
CA ALA A 5 -9.75 -2.87 12.13
C ALA A 5 -9.02 -2.79 13.48
N GLU A 6 -7.77 -2.30 13.50
CA GLU A 6 -6.99 -2.23 14.74
C GLU A 6 -7.44 -1.10 15.66
N MET A 7 -7.98 0.00 15.12
CA MET A 7 -8.65 1.01 15.93
C MET A 7 -9.88 0.42 16.63
N LYS A 8 -10.69 -0.38 15.93
CA LYS A 8 -11.85 -1.07 16.52
C LYS A 8 -11.43 -2.07 17.60
N ASP A 9 -10.38 -2.86 17.36
CA ASP A 9 -9.79 -3.74 18.38
C ASP A 9 -9.31 -2.96 19.62
N ALA A 10 -8.87 -1.71 19.44
CA ALA A 10 -8.51 -0.80 20.53
C ALA A 10 -9.70 -0.07 21.17
N GLY A 11 -10.94 -0.37 20.75
CA GLY A 11 -12.16 0.25 21.27
C GLY A 11 -12.47 1.63 20.69
N ILE A 12 -11.83 2.01 19.58
CA ILE A 12 -12.08 3.26 18.86
C ILE A 12 -12.86 2.93 17.60
N ASN A 13 -14.07 3.46 17.47
CA ASN A 13 -14.86 3.33 16.26
C ASN A 13 -14.64 4.56 15.35
N PRO A 14 -13.86 4.44 14.25
CA PRO A 14 -13.47 5.60 13.45
C PRO A 14 -14.64 6.30 12.75
N THR A 15 -15.81 5.68 12.61
CA THR A 15 -16.98 6.33 11.98
C THR A 15 -17.81 7.15 12.97
N SER A 16 -17.69 6.91 14.29
CA SER A 16 -18.35 7.71 15.33
C SER A 16 -17.40 8.61 16.10
N ASP A 17 -16.16 8.18 16.27
CA ASP A 17 -15.18 8.82 17.15
C ASP A 17 -14.21 9.72 16.37
N CYS A 18 -14.28 9.70 15.04
CA CYS A 18 -13.45 10.52 14.16
C CYS A 18 -14.27 11.13 13.02
N THR A 19 -13.76 12.22 12.43
CA THR A 19 -14.26 12.75 11.16
C THR A 19 -13.45 12.16 10.04
N ILE A 20 -14.05 11.29 9.23
CA ILE A 20 -13.38 10.67 8.09
C ILE A 20 -13.49 11.57 6.86
N VAL A 21 -12.34 11.91 6.28
CA VAL A 21 -12.24 12.61 5.00
C VAL A 21 -11.71 11.65 3.96
N THR A 22 -12.45 11.48 2.86
CA THR A 22 -11.99 10.68 1.73
C THR A 22 -11.09 11.52 0.84
N VAL A 23 -9.93 10.95 0.53
CA VAL A 23 -8.89 11.51 -0.33
C VAL A 23 -8.54 10.46 -1.39
N ASN A 24 -8.09 10.92 -2.57
CA ASN A 24 -8.04 10.07 -3.75
C ASN A 24 -6.70 9.34 -3.94
N ASP A 25 -5.61 9.83 -3.34
CA ASP A 25 -4.28 9.24 -3.45
C ASP A 25 -3.40 9.59 -2.24
N ILE A 26 -2.36 8.78 -2.01
CA ILE A 26 -1.42 8.91 -0.89
C ILE A 26 -0.78 10.31 -0.80
N PRO A 27 -0.27 10.91 -1.90
CA PRO A 27 0.21 12.29 -1.85
C PRO A 27 -0.84 13.30 -1.38
N SER A 28 -2.10 13.15 -1.76
CA SER A 28 -3.18 14.03 -1.33
C SER A 28 -3.47 13.88 0.17
N GLU A 29 -3.39 12.67 0.72
CA GLU A 29 -3.54 12.45 2.18
C GLU A 29 -2.39 13.09 2.96
N ILE A 30 -1.15 12.90 2.47
CA ILE A 30 0.05 13.54 3.05
C ILE A 30 -0.10 15.07 3.02
N THR A 31 -0.57 15.61 1.89
CA THR A 31 -0.83 17.05 1.73
C THR A 31 -1.90 17.54 2.70
N ALA A 32 -2.96 16.76 2.91
CA ALA A 32 -4.03 17.12 3.83
C ALA A 32 -3.54 17.22 5.28
N VAL A 33 -2.63 16.32 5.71
CA VAL A 33 -1.99 16.39 7.02
C VAL A 33 -1.07 17.61 7.12
N LEU A 34 -0.20 17.84 6.12
CA LEU A 34 0.72 18.98 6.09
C LEU A 34 -0.01 20.33 6.14
N ASN A 35 -1.18 20.42 5.50
CA ASN A 35 -2.02 21.62 5.49
C ASN A 35 -2.95 21.74 6.72
N GLY A 36 -2.91 20.78 7.66
CA GLY A 36 -3.78 20.78 8.84
C GLY A 36 -5.26 20.58 8.52
N GLN A 37 -5.60 19.97 7.38
CA GLN A 37 -6.97 19.65 7.00
C GLN A 37 -7.48 18.39 7.71
N VAL A 38 -6.56 17.49 8.06
CA VAL A 38 -6.79 16.29 8.88
C VAL A 38 -5.65 16.13 9.87
N ASP A 39 -5.93 15.53 11.03
CA ASP A 39 -4.91 15.32 12.08
C ASP A 39 -3.96 14.16 11.77
N ALA A 40 -4.41 13.19 10.97
CA ALA A 40 -3.65 12.01 10.57
C ALA A 40 -4.17 11.42 9.25
N ALA A 41 -3.33 10.64 8.57
CA ALA A 41 -3.68 9.90 7.35
C ALA A 41 -3.23 8.43 7.45
N PHE A 42 -3.91 7.55 6.72
CA PHE A 42 -3.62 6.12 6.69
C PHE A 42 -2.82 5.75 5.44
N VAL A 43 -1.50 5.66 5.58
CA VAL A 43 -0.58 5.33 4.48
C VAL A 43 0.25 4.09 4.80
N PHE A 44 0.86 3.47 3.79
CA PHE A 44 1.85 2.41 4.02
C PHE A 44 3.16 2.97 4.60
N GLU A 45 3.91 2.16 5.35
CA GLU A 45 5.11 2.59 6.09
C GLU A 45 6.12 3.36 5.23
N GLY A 46 6.37 2.86 4.02
CA GLY A 46 7.30 3.44 3.05
C GLY A 46 6.80 4.70 2.34
N ALA A 47 5.58 5.18 2.59
CA ALA A 47 4.97 6.26 1.80
C ALA A 47 5.81 7.54 1.80
N ARG A 48 6.40 7.92 2.94
CA ARG A 48 7.27 9.09 3.03
C ARG A 48 8.52 8.95 2.17
N TYR A 49 9.07 7.75 2.03
CA TYR A 49 10.22 7.50 1.16
C TYR A 49 9.81 7.56 -0.31
N VAL A 50 8.77 6.81 -0.68
CA VAL A 50 8.28 6.71 -2.07
C VAL A 50 7.86 8.07 -2.62
N PHE A 51 7.20 8.90 -1.81
CA PHE A 51 6.62 10.15 -2.28
C PHE A 51 7.44 11.40 -1.96
N GLN A 52 8.57 11.32 -1.22
CA GLN A 52 9.38 12.50 -0.87
C GLN A 52 9.69 13.38 -2.08
N LYS A 53 10.01 12.77 -3.23
CA LYS A 53 10.34 13.50 -4.46
C LYS A 53 9.23 14.45 -4.93
N LYS A 54 7.96 14.11 -4.68
CA LYS A 54 6.80 14.96 -5.06
C LYS A 54 6.68 16.22 -4.18
N PHE A 55 7.31 16.22 -3.02
CA PHE A 55 7.30 17.33 -2.05
C PHE A 55 8.66 18.05 -1.96
N GLU A 56 9.63 17.66 -2.80
CA GLU A 56 10.93 18.33 -2.86
C GLU A 56 10.78 19.82 -3.13
N GLY A 57 11.44 20.63 -2.30
CA GLY A 57 11.39 22.09 -2.38
C GLY A 57 10.23 22.73 -1.61
N THR A 58 9.21 21.96 -1.21
CA THR A 58 8.13 22.48 -0.35
C THR A 58 8.19 21.91 1.06
N ASN A 59 8.40 20.60 1.20
CA ASN A 59 8.33 19.92 2.49
C ASN A 59 9.36 18.79 2.62
N ASP A 60 9.90 18.64 3.82
CA ASP A 60 10.70 17.47 4.22
C ASP A 60 9.81 16.53 5.03
N LEU A 61 9.31 15.47 4.38
CA LEU A 61 8.31 14.58 4.97
C LEU A 61 8.83 13.87 6.22
N PHE A 62 10.14 13.68 6.36
CA PHE A 62 10.73 13.03 7.53
C PHE A 62 10.92 13.99 8.71
N LYS A 63 11.01 15.30 8.46
CA LYS A 63 11.03 16.32 9.52
C LYS A 63 9.65 16.75 9.95
N GLU A 64 8.73 16.88 9.00
CA GLU A 64 7.40 17.47 9.24
C GLU A 64 6.37 16.44 9.69
N LEU A 65 6.55 15.18 9.33
CA LEU A 65 5.62 14.10 9.67
C LEU A 65 6.32 13.01 10.49
N LYS A 66 5.54 12.36 11.35
CA LYS A 66 5.96 11.22 12.17
C LYS A 66 5.01 10.05 12.01
N VAL A 67 5.53 8.85 12.21
CA VAL A 67 4.70 7.64 12.27
C VAL A 67 4.05 7.59 13.65
N LEU A 68 2.72 7.55 13.68
CA LEU A 68 1.95 7.43 14.92
C LEU A 68 1.75 5.97 15.32
N TYR A 69 1.51 5.10 14.33
CA TYR A 69 1.19 3.70 14.54
C TYR A 69 1.56 2.88 13.30
N LEU A 70 2.05 1.67 13.53
CA LEU A 70 2.24 0.65 12.50
C LEU A 70 1.26 -0.48 12.77
N THR A 71 0.46 -0.84 11.76
CA THR A 71 -0.45 -1.97 11.85
C THR A 71 0.34 -3.25 12.06
N LYS A 72 -0.20 -4.16 12.90
CA LYS A 72 0.45 -5.42 13.24
C LYS A 72 0.29 -6.49 12.16
N GLY A 73 -0.77 -6.37 11.36
CA GLY A 73 -1.07 -7.33 10.30
C GLY A 73 -0.09 -7.18 9.14
N ASP A 74 0.43 -8.31 8.67
CA ASP A 74 1.25 -8.36 7.47
C ASP A 74 0.38 -8.07 6.25
N ILE A 75 0.81 -7.08 5.46
CA ILE A 75 0.17 -6.68 4.21
C ILE A 75 1.10 -7.12 3.08
N PRO A 76 0.71 -8.07 2.22
CA PRO A 76 1.52 -8.42 1.06
C PRO A 76 1.64 -7.20 0.13
N ASN A 77 2.81 -7.05 -0.49
CA ASN A 77 3.01 -6.07 -1.56
C ASN A 77 2.15 -6.42 -2.80
N ASP A 78 2.17 -5.53 -3.79
CA ASP A 78 1.31 -5.61 -4.98
C ASP A 78 1.32 -6.98 -5.67
N ALA A 79 0.12 -7.45 -6.02
CA ALA A 79 -0.09 -8.68 -6.77
C ALA A 79 -0.18 -8.39 -8.27
N ILE A 80 0.47 -9.23 -9.08
CA ILE A 80 0.19 -9.30 -10.51
C ILE A 80 -0.90 -10.33 -10.74
N ALA A 81 -2.09 -9.87 -11.12
CA ALA A 81 -3.23 -10.73 -11.40
C ALA A 81 -3.55 -10.75 -12.91
N VAL A 82 -3.93 -11.93 -13.40
CA VAL A 82 -4.43 -12.14 -14.77
C VAL A 82 -5.90 -12.55 -14.73
N LEU A 83 -6.60 -12.40 -15.86
CA LEU A 83 -7.99 -12.84 -15.94
C LEU A 83 -8.07 -14.37 -15.80
N PRO A 84 -9.01 -14.91 -15.00
CA PRO A 84 -9.17 -16.36 -14.85
C PRO A 84 -9.50 -17.08 -16.16
N THR A 85 -10.11 -16.38 -17.11
CA THR A 85 -10.50 -16.91 -18.43
C THR A 85 -9.41 -16.76 -19.49
N MET A 86 -8.23 -16.25 -19.12
CA MET A 86 -7.07 -16.15 -20.02
C MET A 86 -6.55 -17.55 -20.37
N ASP A 87 -6.02 -17.74 -21.57
CA ASP A 87 -5.37 -19.00 -21.96
C ASP A 87 -4.24 -19.37 -20.99
N GLU A 88 -4.21 -20.64 -20.54
CA GLU A 88 -3.25 -21.11 -19.52
C GLU A 88 -1.79 -20.93 -19.95
N GLN A 89 -1.47 -21.12 -21.24
CA GLN A 89 -0.11 -20.93 -21.72
C GLN A 89 0.29 -19.45 -21.68
N LEU A 90 -0.66 -18.56 -21.95
CA LEU A 90 -0.42 -17.12 -21.82
C LEU A 90 -0.27 -16.70 -20.35
N GLN A 91 -1.08 -17.24 -19.44
CA GLN A 91 -0.93 -16.99 -18.00
C GLN A 91 0.48 -17.40 -17.52
N GLN A 92 0.92 -18.60 -17.90
CA GLN A 92 2.25 -19.11 -17.55
C GLN A 92 3.37 -18.25 -18.13
N LYS A 93 3.25 -17.82 -19.40
CA LYS A 93 4.23 -16.89 -20.02
C LYS A 93 4.31 -15.56 -19.29
N ILE A 94 3.17 -14.99 -18.88
CA ILE A 94 3.15 -13.74 -18.10
C ILE A 94 3.87 -13.94 -16.77
N LYS A 95 3.54 -15.02 -16.04
CA LYS A 95 4.21 -15.36 -14.78
C LYS A 95 5.72 -15.49 -14.95
N GLU A 96 6.16 -16.24 -15.95
CA GLU A 96 7.59 -16.43 -16.26
C GLU A 96 8.29 -15.10 -16.59
N VAL A 97 7.65 -14.20 -17.33
CA VAL A 97 8.22 -12.88 -17.62
C VAL A 97 8.44 -12.10 -16.32
N PHE A 98 7.42 -11.98 -15.47
CA PHE A 98 7.53 -11.22 -14.21
C PHE A 98 8.60 -11.79 -13.27
N LEU A 99 8.67 -13.13 -13.12
CA LEU A 99 9.69 -13.78 -12.29
C LEU A 99 11.13 -13.54 -12.78
N ASN A 100 11.33 -13.29 -14.07
CA ASN A 100 12.64 -13.08 -14.68
C ASN A 100 12.96 -11.60 -14.98
N MET A 101 12.07 -10.66 -14.66
CA MET A 101 12.30 -9.23 -14.94
C MET A 101 13.58 -8.69 -14.30
N ASN A 102 13.98 -9.22 -13.14
CA ASN A 102 15.23 -8.79 -12.49
C ASN A 102 16.51 -9.29 -13.17
N GLN A 103 16.40 -10.09 -14.24
CA GLN A 103 17.53 -10.56 -15.05
C GLN A 103 17.73 -9.74 -16.33
N ASP A 104 16.81 -8.83 -16.66
CA ASP A 104 16.85 -8.00 -17.88
C ASP A 104 16.96 -6.51 -17.51
N GLU A 105 17.89 -5.79 -18.13
CA GLU A 105 18.17 -4.38 -17.80
C GLU A 105 16.99 -3.44 -18.12
N ALA A 106 16.32 -3.63 -19.27
CA ALA A 106 15.17 -2.81 -19.61
C ALA A 106 13.97 -3.09 -18.69
N ALA A 107 13.81 -4.35 -18.26
CA ALA A 107 12.80 -4.72 -17.29
C ALA A 107 13.12 -4.18 -15.87
N LYS A 108 14.38 -4.12 -15.47
CA LYS A 108 14.81 -3.44 -14.22
C LYS A 108 14.46 -1.96 -14.25
N ASP A 109 14.72 -1.27 -15.35
CA ASP A 109 14.33 0.13 -15.53
C ASP A 109 12.80 0.28 -15.38
N ALA A 110 12.02 -0.60 -16.01
CA ALA A 110 10.56 -0.59 -15.87
C ALA A 110 10.08 -0.86 -14.43
N MET A 111 10.70 -1.79 -13.70
CA MET A 111 10.38 -2.05 -12.29
C MET A 111 10.74 -0.88 -11.38
N SER A 112 11.86 -0.19 -11.65
CA SER A 112 12.35 0.93 -10.85
C SER A 112 11.37 2.11 -10.82
N LEU A 113 10.55 2.27 -11.86
CA LEU A 113 9.49 3.29 -11.91
C LEU A 113 8.49 3.14 -10.76
N TRP A 114 8.34 1.93 -10.23
CA TRP A 114 7.46 1.59 -9.11
C TRP A 114 8.24 1.20 -7.86
N ASN A 115 9.57 1.41 -7.83
CA ASN A 115 10.47 0.96 -6.77
C ASN A 115 10.46 -0.57 -6.54
N HIS A 116 10.09 -1.35 -7.56
CA HIS A 116 10.14 -2.81 -7.50
C HIS A 116 11.56 -3.30 -7.81
N THR A 117 11.96 -4.43 -7.20
CA THR A 117 13.27 -5.06 -7.43
C THR A 117 13.16 -6.46 -8.03
N GLY A 118 11.96 -7.02 -8.06
CA GLY A 118 11.67 -8.34 -8.61
C GLY A 118 10.29 -8.82 -8.17
N TYR A 119 9.93 -10.00 -8.66
CA TYR A 119 8.68 -10.66 -8.35
C TYR A 119 8.96 -12.10 -7.93
N VAL A 120 8.11 -12.64 -7.07
CA VAL A 120 8.18 -14.01 -6.56
C VAL A 120 6.86 -14.72 -6.84
N GLU A 121 6.82 -16.05 -6.65
CA GLU A 121 5.55 -16.75 -6.68
C GLU A 121 4.62 -16.22 -5.58
N ALA A 122 3.35 -16.06 -5.92
CA ALA A 122 2.34 -15.64 -4.96
C ALA A 122 2.12 -16.74 -3.91
N ASP A 123 2.19 -16.38 -2.65
CA ASP A 123 1.69 -17.20 -1.55
C ASP A 123 0.24 -16.78 -1.27
N GLU A 124 -0.73 -17.59 -1.69
CA GLU A 124 -2.15 -17.29 -1.47
C GLU A 124 -2.47 -17.12 0.02
N LYS A 125 -1.76 -17.82 0.91
CA LYS A 125 -1.97 -17.72 2.36
C LYS A 125 -1.56 -16.36 2.93
N ALA A 126 -0.71 -15.62 2.23
CA ALA A 126 -0.36 -14.25 2.61
C ALA A 126 -1.59 -13.30 2.56
N TYR A 127 -2.66 -13.69 1.86
CA TYR A 127 -3.91 -12.94 1.79
C TYR A 127 -4.96 -13.40 2.81
N ASP A 128 -4.72 -14.47 3.58
CA ASP A 128 -5.64 -14.93 4.63
C ASP A 128 -5.78 -13.87 5.74
N THR A 129 -4.69 -13.17 6.08
CA THR A 129 -4.69 -12.05 7.02
C THR A 129 -5.62 -10.95 6.56
N MET A 130 -5.63 -10.64 5.26
CA MET A 130 -6.47 -9.59 4.69
C MET A 130 -7.95 -9.86 4.89
N SER A 131 -8.39 -11.12 4.74
CA SER A 131 -9.79 -11.51 4.92
C SER A 131 -10.30 -11.22 6.34
N ASN A 132 -9.53 -11.61 7.36
CA ASN A 132 -9.85 -11.31 8.76
C ASN A 132 -9.94 -9.80 9.03
N TYR A 133 -9.00 -9.03 8.48
CA TYR A 133 -8.98 -7.57 8.64
C TYR A 133 -10.14 -6.87 7.92
N ILE A 134 -10.58 -7.39 6.77
CA ILE A 134 -11.79 -6.91 6.08
C ILE A 134 -13.02 -7.13 6.95
N GLU A 135 -13.19 -8.33 7.51
CA GLU A 135 -14.33 -8.64 8.37
C GLU A 135 -14.38 -7.73 9.60
N LYS A 136 -13.27 -7.56 10.31
CA LYS A 136 -13.16 -6.64 11.45
C LYS A 136 -13.46 -5.20 11.07
N ALA A 137 -12.95 -4.73 9.94
CA ALA A 137 -13.18 -3.36 9.49
C ALA A 137 -14.66 -3.11 9.12
N ALA A 138 -15.39 -4.14 8.71
CA ALA A 138 -16.80 -4.05 8.30
C ALA A 138 -17.80 -4.05 9.48
N GLN A 139 -17.40 -4.52 10.67
CA GLN A 139 -18.23 -4.57 11.89
C GLN A 139 -18.45 -3.19 12.51
#